data_AF-A0A8X6SNE2-F1
#
_entry.id   AF-A0A8X6SNE2-F1
#
_cell.length_a   1.000
_cell.length_b   1.000
_cell.length_c   1.000
_cell.angle_alpha   90.00
_cell.angle_beta   90.00
_cell.angle_gamma   90.00
#
_symmetry.space_group_name_H-M   'P 1'
#
loop_
_entity.id
_entity.type
_entity.pdbx_description
1 polymer ?
#
loop_
_entity_poly.entity_id
_entity_poly.type
_entity_poly.pdbx_seq_one_letter_code
_entity_poly.pdbx_strand_id
1 'polypeptide(L)'
;MEKEKRKTYRCGQRTVRIAVVACSQKQNSLRAQAQLSETKTETMRTKTVKTLKRGEERTRERIIGRLECGRTQLEVSEELGTAQSVISRLWQRFQDDGNVSKCYNADHTRVTTLNEDQYLTATAKRNRRSTASDLSRQLSLATGTTVSRQTVYRRLGHIGLYALPITTKRTPLNDIVTVVQDGSFRGGIILGSRTDLHVQSVTMTGHIYRDVILEQHVCLFRGVMGAEFLFMDDNARPHRANIVDECLQSEDITRMD
;
A
#
# COMPACT_ATOMS: atom_id res chain seq x y z
N MET A 1 -7.16 61.77 -30.27
CA MET A 1 -7.98 60.70 -30.88
C MET A 1 -7.33 59.36 -30.56
N GLU A 2 -7.90 58.69 -29.55
CA GLU A 2 -8.09 57.24 -29.39
C GLU A 2 -7.58 56.37 -30.56
N LYS A 3 -6.71 55.37 -30.37
CA LYS A 3 -6.99 53.94 -30.08
C LYS A 3 -5.63 53.20 -30.26
N GLU A 4 -5.22 52.09 -29.64
CA GLU A 4 -5.83 51.07 -28.79
C GLU A 4 -4.70 50.15 -28.28
N LYS A 5 -4.86 49.63 -27.06
CA LYS A 5 -3.90 48.78 -26.34
C LYS A 5 -3.77 47.40 -26.98
N ARG A 6 -2.54 46.87 -27.12
CA ARG A 6 -2.26 45.43 -26.97
C ARG A 6 -0.98 45.19 -26.18
N LYS A 7 -1.15 45.02 -24.86
CA LYS A 7 -0.21 44.29 -24.01
C LYS A 7 -0.30 42.81 -24.39
N THR A 8 0.76 42.25 -24.97
CA THR A 8 0.93 40.79 -25.07
C THR A 8 1.93 40.35 -24.01
N TYR A 9 1.41 39.77 -22.93
CA TYR A 9 2.22 39.10 -21.91
C TYR A 9 2.73 37.78 -22.48
N ARG A 10 4.05 37.62 -22.58
CA ARG A 10 4.71 36.32 -22.81
C ARG A 10 5.70 36.09 -21.67
N CYS A 11 5.19 35.78 -20.48
CA CYS A 11 6.00 35.42 -19.32
C CYS A 11 5.32 34.26 -18.59
N GLY A 12 6.00 33.12 -18.45
CA GLY A 12 5.47 32.03 -17.63
C GLY A 12 6.14 30.66 -17.74
N GLN A 13 6.85 30.32 -18.82
CA GLN A 13 7.35 28.94 -18.97
C GLN A 13 8.83 28.72 -18.58
N ARG A 14 9.69 29.75 -18.59
CA ARG A 14 11.12 29.59 -18.25
C ARG A 14 11.38 29.55 -16.74
N THR A 15 10.71 30.41 -15.98
CA THR A 15 10.85 30.50 -14.51
C THR A 15 10.37 29.24 -13.79
N VAL A 16 9.26 28.63 -14.24
CA VAL A 16 8.74 27.38 -13.66
C VAL A 16 9.69 26.21 -13.92
N ARG A 17 10.30 26.10 -15.11
CA ARG A 17 11.28 25.04 -15.39
C ARG A 17 12.52 25.15 -14.49
N ILE A 18 13.03 26.36 -14.25
CA ILE A 18 14.19 26.58 -13.37
C ILE A 18 13.84 26.20 -11.92
N ALA A 19 12.67 26.61 -11.42
CA ALA A 19 12.22 26.28 -10.07
C ALA A 19 12.00 24.76 -9.87
N VAL A 20 11.43 24.07 -10.86
CA VAL A 20 11.22 22.61 -10.82
C VAL A 20 12.56 21.85 -10.86
N VAL A 21 13.51 22.30 -11.69
CA VAL A 21 14.86 21.71 -11.77
C VAL A 21 15.62 21.91 -10.45
N ALA A 22 15.57 23.11 -9.86
CA ALA A 22 16.21 23.39 -8.58
C ALA A 22 15.57 22.61 -7.41
N CYS A 23 14.23 22.45 -7.41
CA CYS A 23 13.52 21.64 -6.43
C CYS A 23 13.87 20.16 -6.56
N SER A 24 13.97 19.64 -7.79
CA SER A 24 14.42 18.27 -8.08
C SER A 24 15.88 18.05 -7.63
N GLN A 25 16.78 18.99 -7.90
CA GLN A 25 18.16 18.93 -7.41
C GLN A 25 18.26 18.97 -5.89
N LYS A 26 17.45 19.80 -5.21
CA LYS A 26 17.42 19.86 -3.74
C LYS A 26 16.81 18.60 -3.12
N GLN A 27 15.74 18.06 -3.70
CA GLN A 27 15.14 16.77 -3.32
C GLN A 27 16.11 15.61 -3.52
N ASN A 28 16.83 15.58 -4.64
CA ASN A 28 17.84 14.55 -4.92
C ASN A 28 19.04 14.66 -3.98
N SER A 29 19.47 15.89 -3.63
CA SER A 29 20.53 16.11 -2.64
C SER A 29 20.12 15.67 -1.23
N LEU A 30 18.89 16.00 -0.81
CA LEU A 30 18.35 15.57 0.49
C LEU A 30 18.15 14.05 0.55
N ARG A 31 17.69 13.41 -0.52
CA ARG A 31 17.61 11.94 -0.62
C ARG A 31 18.99 11.28 -0.60
N ALA A 32 19.98 11.86 -1.27
CA ALA A 32 21.36 11.36 -1.23
C ALA A 32 21.95 11.48 0.19
N GLN A 33 21.64 12.56 0.92
CA GLN A 33 22.05 12.72 2.31
C GLN A 33 21.34 11.73 3.25
N ALA A 34 20.04 11.49 3.06
CA ALA A 34 19.27 10.50 3.83
C ALA A 34 19.79 9.08 3.59
N GLN A 35 20.03 8.70 2.34
CA GLN A 35 20.62 7.41 1.96
C GLN A 35 22.05 7.25 2.53
N LEU A 36 22.84 8.31 2.57
CA LEU A 36 24.17 8.28 3.19
C LEU A 36 24.09 8.12 4.72
N SER A 37 23.05 8.66 5.36
CA SER A 37 22.83 8.51 6.81
C SER A 37 22.35 7.09 7.16
N GLU A 38 21.44 6.52 6.38
CA GLU A 38 20.94 5.15 6.54
C GLU A 38 22.06 4.14 6.30
N THR A 39 22.83 4.28 5.22
CA THR A 39 24.00 3.42 4.94
C THR A 39 25.09 3.55 5.99
N LYS A 40 25.31 4.73 6.58
CA LYS A 40 26.22 4.89 7.73
C LYS A 40 25.70 4.15 8.96
N THR A 41 24.40 4.22 9.27
CA THR A 41 23.82 3.49 10.41
C THR A 41 23.81 1.97 10.21
N GLU A 42 23.54 1.50 8.99
CA GLU A 42 23.60 0.07 8.62
C GLU A 42 25.05 -0.44 8.65
N THR A 43 26.00 0.37 8.20
CA THR A 43 27.44 0.07 8.28
C THR A 43 27.93 0.05 9.73
N MET A 44 27.46 0.96 10.59
CA MET A 44 27.75 0.94 12.02
C MET A 44 27.16 -0.32 12.67
N ARG A 45 25.88 -0.64 12.46
CA ARG A 45 25.20 -1.84 12.97
C ARG A 45 25.89 -3.13 12.53
N THR A 46 26.23 -3.26 11.25
CA THR A 46 26.94 -4.44 10.72
C THR A 46 28.39 -4.52 11.22
N LYS A 47 29.09 -3.39 11.39
CA LYS A 47 30.41 -3.35 12.05
C LYS A 47 30.31 -3.78 13.51
N THR A 48 29.33 -3.27 14.28
CA THR A 48 29.11 -3.64 15.69
C THR A 48 28.75 -5.11 15.85
N VAL A 49 27.86 -5.65 15.00
CA VAL A 49 27.51 -7.09 15.00
C VAL A 49 28.68 -7.95 14.54
N LYS A 50 29.48 -7.52 13.56
CA LYS A 50 30.72 -8.21 13.15
C LYS A 50 31.77 -8.19 14.26
N THR A 51 31.94 -7.09 15.00
CA THR A 51 32.88 -7.02 16.13
C THR A 51 32.45 -7.90 17.31
N LEU A 52 31.14 -7.99 17.59
CA LEU A 52 30.60 -8.88 18.62
C LEU A 52 30.77 -10.37 18.23
N LYS A 53 30.49 -10.73 16.97
CA LYS A 53 30.71 -12.10 16.47
C LYS A 53 32.19 -12.49 16.43
N ARG A 54 33.08 -11.56 16.05
CA ARG A 54 34.54 -11.75 16.00
C ARG A 54 35.17 -11.92 17.38
N GLY A 55 34.53 -11.43 18.45
CA GLY A 55 34.95 -11.64 19.83
C GLY A 55 34.74 -13.09 20.29
N GLU A 56 33.55 -13.64 20.07
CA GLU A 56 33.23 -15.03 20.47
C GLU A 56 33.95 -16.08 19.61
N GLU A 57 34.11 -15.83 18.30
CA GLU A 57 34.82 -16.74 17.39
C GLU A 57 36.31 -16.82 17.75
N ARG A 58 36.94 -15.67 18.12
CA ARG A 58 38.28 -15.64 18.70
C ARG A 58 38.41 -16.47 19.98
N THR A 59 37.40 -16.47 20.84
CA THR A 59 37.43 -17.27 22.07
C THR A 59 37.33 -18.76 21.76
N ARG A 60 36.49 -19.17 20.79
CA ARG A 60 36.38 -20.57 20.36
C ARG A 60 37.67 -21.08 19.70
N GLU A 61 38.25 -20.28 18.81
CA GLU A 61 39.54 -20.58 18.16
C GLU A 61 40.67 -20.70 19.20
N ARG A 62 40.69 -19.82 20.20
CA ARG A 62 41.67 -19.85 21.29
C ARG A 62 41.50 -21.08 22.19
N ILE A 63 40.27 -21.51 22.46
CA ILE A 63 39.99 -22.75 23.21
C ILE A 63 40.54 -23.95 22.44
N ILE A 64 40.25 -24.05 21.14
CA ILE A 64 40.66 -25.19 20.32
C ILE A 64 42.18 -25.23 20.16
N GLY A 65 42.84 -24.10 19.87
CA GLY A 65 44.31 -24.06 19.77
C GLY A 65 45.03 -24.41 21.07
N ARG A 66 44.43 -24.14 22.25
CA ARG A 66 44.97 -24.58 23.55
C ARG A 66 44.81 -26.08 23.76
N LEU A 67 43.66 -26.65 23.36
CA LEU A 67 43.40 -28.09 23.45
C LEU A 67 44.25 -28.91 22.47
N GLU A 68 44.51 -28.40 21.26
CA GLU A 68 45.43 -29.01 20.29
C GLU A 68 46.88 -29.07 20.80
N CYS A 69 47.27 -28.08 21.61
CA CYS A 69 48.58 -28.05 22.28
C CYS A 69 48.67 -28.99 23.51
N GLY A 70 47.67 -29.84 23.75
CA GLY A 70 47.67 -30.85 24.82
C GLY A 70 47.33 -30.34 26.22
N ARG A 71 46.79 -29.12 26.35
CA ARG A 71 46.28 -28.60 27.64
C ARG A 71 45.02 -29.35 28.06
N THR A 72 44.81 -29.46 29.37
CA THR A 72 43.58 -30.08 29.90
C THR A 72 42.38 -29.11 29.80
N GLN A 73 41.16 -29.63 29.66
CA GLN A 73 39.95 -28.79 29.58
C GLN A 73 39.72 -27.92 30.83
N LEU A 74 40.23 -28.35 31.99
CA LEU A 74 40.15 -27.62 33.25
C LEU A 74 41.06 -26.39 33.25
N GLU A 75 42.31 -26.53 32.81
CA GLU A 75 43.24 -25.41 32.67
C GLU A 75 42.72 -24.35 31.69
N VAL A 76 42.13 -24.81 30.57
CA VAL A 76 41.52 -23.91 29.57
C VAL A 76 40.25 -23.22 30.12
N SER A 77 39.49 -23.91 30.98
CA SER A 77 38.32 -23.35 31.68
C SER A 77 38.73 -22.23 32.64
N GLU A 78 39.80 -22.44 33.42
CA GLU A 78 40.32 -21.47 34.38
C GLU A 78 40.98 -20.26 33.70
N GLU A 79 41.76 -20.48 32.65
CA GLU A 79 42.45 -19.41 31.90
C GLU A 79 41.47 -18.48 31.17
N LEU A 80 40.37 -19.04 30.65
CA LEU A 80 39.44 -18.32 29.77
C LEU A 80 38.11 -17.96 30.45
N GLY A 81 37.88 -18.41 31.69
CA GLY A 81 36.64 -18.18 32.42
C GLY A 81 35.41 -18.79 31.76
N THR A 82 35.58 -19.80 30.90
CA THR A 82 34.49 -20.47 30.17
C THR A 82 34.18 -21.80 30.85
N ALA A 83 32.90 -22.12 31.03
CA ALA A 83 32.51 -23.36 31.69
C ALA A 83 33.06 -24.58 30.94
N GLN A 84 33.63 -25.54 31.67
CA GLN A 84 34.18 -26.79 31.13
C GLN A 84 33.20 -27.52 30.19
N SER A 85 31.88 -27.48 30.49
CA SER A 85 30.86 -28.11 29.64
C SER A 85 30.71 -27.45 28.26
N VAL A 86 31.06 -26.18 28.12
CA VAL A 86 31.09 -25.47 26.82
C VAL A 86 32.34 -25.88 26.04
N ILE A 87 33.48 -26.00 26.73
CA ILE A 87 34.76 -26.45 26.15
C ILE A 87 34.65 -27.88 25.63
N SER A 88 34.11 -28.80 26.43
CA SER A 88 33.90 -30.20 26.06
C SER A 88 33.01 -30.34 24.81
N ARG A 89 31.86 -29.64 24.78
CA ARG A 89 30.95 -29.66 23.62
C ARG A 89 31.57 -29.04 22.37
N LEU A 90 32.36 -27.97 22.53
CA LEU A 90 33.06 -27.32 21.43
C LEU A 90 34.16 -28.22 20.87
N TRP A 91 34.94 -28.85 21.74
CA TRP A 91 35.99 -29.81 21.34
C TRP A 91 35.39 -30.99 20.60
N GLN A 92 34.33 -31.58 21.13
CA GLN A 92 33.64 -32.70 20.48
C GLN A 92 33.14 -32.31 19.09
N ARG A 93 32.50 -31.15 18.95
CA ARG A 93 32.10 -30.63 17.63
C ARG A 93 33.26 -30.37 16.69
N PHE A 94 34.39 -29.88 17.19
CA PHE A 94 35.57 -29.65 16.37
C PHE A 94 36.14 -30.96 15.83
N GLN A 95 36.14 -32.01 16.65
CA GLN A 95 36.55 -33.34 16.22
C GLN A 95 35.59 -33.94 15.16
N ASP A 96 34.30 -33.63 15.24
CA ASP A 96 33.28 -34.13 14.31
C ASP A 96 33.26 -33.35 12.96
N ASP A 97 33.30 -32.01 13.02
CA ASP A 97 33.06 -31.13 11.85
C ASP A 97 34.36 -30.49 11.28
N GLY A 98 35.45 -30.46 12.04
CA GLY A 98 36.71 -29.79 11.66
C GLY A 98 36.60 -28.26 11.54
N ASN A 99 35.48 -27.66 11.98
CA ASN A 99 35.22 -26.24 11.90
C ASN A 99 34.86 -25.64 13.28
N VAL A 100 35.36 -24.43 13.53
CA VAL A 100 35.14 -23.64 14.75
C VAL A 100 33.96 -22.67 14.63
N SER A 101 33.50 -22.41 13.41
CA SER A 101 32.43 -21.46 13.14
C SER A 101 31.08 -21.91 13.69
N LYS A 102 30.20 -20.93 13.93
CA LYS A 102 28.83 -21.18 14.37
C LYS A 102 28.02 -21.84 13.24
N CYS A 103 27.59 -23.09 13.44
CA CYS A 103 26.62 -23.73 12.53
C CYS A 103 25.29 -22.97 12.61
N TYR A 104 24.87 -22.41 11.49
CA TYR A 104 23.50 -21.97 11.31
C TYR A 104 22.69 -23.23 11.00
N ASN A 105 21.70 -23.54 11.84
CA ASN A 105 20.81 -24.67 11.56
C ASN A 105 20.27 -24.49 10.14
N ALA A 106 20.34 -25.55 9.33
CA ALA A 106 19.75 -25.54 8.01
C ALA A 106 18.27 -25.15 8.13
N ASP A 107 17.87 -24.17 7.32
CA ASP A 107 16.47 -23.76 7.24
C ASP A 107 15.60 -24.98 6.96
N HIS A 108 14.44 -25.03 7.62
CA HIS A 108 13.53 -26.15 7.48
C HIS A 108 13.06 -26.28 6.03
N THR A 109 13.12 -27.50 5.49
CA THR A 109 12.69 -27.78 4.12
C THR A 109 11.26 -27.35 3.92
N ARG A 110 11.04 -26.51 2.90
CA ARG A 110 9.74 -25.96 2.57
C ARG A 110 8.82 -27.07 2.05
N VAL A 111 7.64 -27.21 2.67
CA VAL A 111 6.60 -28.17 2.24
C VAL A 111 6.10 -27.89 0.82
N THR A 112 6.13 -26.63 0.39
CA THR A 112 5.75 -26.24 -0.98
C THR A 112 6.98 -25.91 -1.82
N THR A 113 6.90 -26.30 -3.08
CA THR A 113 7.89 -26.01 -4.12
C THR A 113 7.68 -24.61 -4.71
N LEU A 114 8.68 -24.11 -5.44
CA LEU A 114 8.60 -22.79 -6.08
C LEU A 114 7.46 -22.70 -7.10
N ASN A 115 7.20 -23.77 -7.86
CA ASN A 115 6.14 -23.79 -8.88
C ASN A 115 4.75 -23.74 -8.24
N GLU A 116 4.56 -24.38 -7.09
CA GLU A 116 3.31 -24.32 -6.33
C GLU A 116 3.08 -22.93 -5.74
N ASP A 117 4.12 -22.28 -5.23
CA ASP A 117 4.05 -20.90 -4.74
C ASP A 117 3.68 -19.94 -5.89
N GLN A 118 4.22 -20.15 -7.11
CA GLN A 118 3.84 -19.41 -8.31
C GLN A 118 2.38 -19.66 -8.70
N TYR A 119 1.91 -20.91 -8.66
CA TYR A 119 0.52 -21.26 -8.91
C TYR A 119 -0.43 -20.56 -7.93
N LEU A 120 -0.15 -20.63 -6.62
CA LEU A 120 -0.93 -19.95 -5.59
C LEU A 120 -1.01 -18.44 -5.84
N THR A 121 0.10 -17.83 -6.24
CA THR A 121 0.18 -16.40 -6.53
C THR A 121 -0.64 -16.00 -7.75
N ALA A 122 -0.50 -16.75 -8.85
CA ALA A 122 -1.22 -16.48 -10.08
C ALA A 122 -2.74 -16.65 -9.87
N THR A 123 -3.14 -17.71 -9.16
CA THR A 123 -4.54 -18.01 -8.88
C THR A 123 -5.16 -16.97 -7.94
N ALA A 124 -4.46 -16.55 -6.89
CA ALA A 124 -4.92 -15.48 -6.00
C ALA A 124 -5.06 -14.12 -6.72
N LYS A 125 -4.15 -13.80 -7.65
CA LYS A 125 -4.24 -12.57 -8.46
C LYS A 125 -5.40 -12.59 -9.46
N ARG A 126 -5.69 -13.74 -10.07
CA ARG A 126 -6.85 -13.93 -10.97
C ARG A 126 -8.15 -13.84 -10.20
N ASN A 127 -8.23 -14.55 -9.08
CA ASN A 127 -9.44 -14.65 -8.26
C ASN A 127 -9.24 -13.93 -6.93
N ARG A 128 -9.38 -12.59 -6.94
CA ARG A 128 -9.22 -11.74 -5.74
C ARG A 128 -10.12 -12.10 -4.55
N ARG A 129 -11.15 -12.92 -4.78
CA ARG A 129 -12.15 -13.35 -3.76
C ARG A 129 -11.94 -14.78 -3.26
N SER A 130 -10.95 -15.52 -3.78
CA SER A 130 -10.73 -16.91 -3.37
C SER A 130 -10.21 -17.00 -1.94
N THR A 131 -10.78 -17.92 -1.16
CA THR A 131 -10.36 -18.18 0.22
C THR A 131 -9.08 -19.03 0.24
N ALA A 132 -8.27 -18.93 1.30
CA ALA A 132 -7.10 -19.79 1.49
C ALA A 132 -7.43 -21.30 1.44
N SER A 133 -8.62 -21.71 1.91
CA SER A 133 -9.11 -23.09 1.79
C SER A 133 -9.37 -23.51 0.35
N ASP A 134 -9.93 -22.61 -0.46
CA ASP A 134 -10.18 -22.89 -1.88
C ASP A 134 -8.87 -22.99 -2.65
N LEU A 135 -7.92 -22.11 -2.37
CA LEU A 135 -6.58 -22.14 -2.96
C LEU A 135 -5.81 -23.41 -2.59
N SER A 136 -5.90 -23.84 -1.31
CA SER A 136 -5.34 -25.11 -0.84
C SER A 136 -5.96 -26.29 -1.60
N ARG A 137 -7.29 -26.36 -1.68
CA ARG A 137 -8.00 -27.43 -2.41
C ARG A 137 -7.64 -27.46 -3.89
N GLN A 138 -7.58 -26.31 -4.55
CA GLN A 138 -7.19 -26.22 -5.96
C GLN A 138 -5.75 -26.70 -6.20
N LEU A 139 -4.83 -26.34 -5.30
CA LEU A 139 -3.45 -26.82 -5.37
C LEU A 139 -3.36 -28.34 -5.15
N SER A 140 -4.09 -28.87 -4.17
CA SER A 140 -4.15 -30.32 -3.93
C SER A 140 -4.72 -31.08 -5.12
N LEU A 141 -5.71 -30.52 -5.83
CA LEU A 141 -6.25 -31.12 -7.04
C LEU A 141 -5.27 -31.07 -8.23
N ALA A 142 -4.46 -30.02 -8.33
CA ALA A 142 -3.54 -29.83 -9.46
C ALA A 142 -2.20 -30.56 -9.29
N THR A 143 -1.67 -30.61 -8.07
CA THR A 143 -0.30 -31.09 -7.79
C THR A 143 -0.26 -32.24 -6.78
N GLY A 144 -1.38 -32.54 -6.12
CA GLY A 144 -1.45 -33.62 -5.12
C GLY A 144 -0.86 -33.24 -3.75
N THR A 145 -0.35 -32.02 -3.58
CA THR A 145 0.23 -31.59 -2.31
C THR A 145 -0.84 -31.07 -1.35
N THR A 146 -0.83 -31.61 -0.13
CA THR A 146 -1.77 -31.22 0.93
C THR A 146 -1.18 -30.06 1.72
N VAL A 147 -1.67 -28.87 1.43
CA VAL A 147 -1.16 -27.62 2.03
C VAL A 147 -2.18 -27.06 3.01
N SER A 148 -1.77 -26.81 4.26
CA SER A 148 -2.65 -26.19 5.25
C SER A 148 -3.04 -24.76 4.87
N ARG A 149 -4.19 -24.27 5.34
CA ARG A 149 -4.60 -22.86 5.16
C ARG A 149 -3.53 -21.89 5.65
N GLN A 150 -2.86 -22.22 6.75
CA GLN A 150 -1.80 -21.40 7.35
C GLN A 150 -0.58 -21.31 6.43
N THR A 151 -0.23 -22.40 5.76
CA THR A 151 0.86 -22.39 4.78
C THR A 151 0.51 -21.47 3.61
N VAL A 152 -0.72 -21.53 3.09
CA VAL A 152 -1.19 -20.62 2.03
C VAL A 152 -1.08 -19.16 2.47
N TYR A 153 -1.51 -18.81 3.68
CA TYR A 153 -1.34 -17.44 4.21
C TYR A 153 0.12 -17.01 4.29
N ARG A 154 1.02 -17.87 4.77
CA ARG A 154 2.45 -17.56 4.85
C ARG A 154 3.04 -17.32 3.46
N ARG A 155 2.64 -18.10 2.45
CA ARG A 155 3.10 -17.95 1.06
C ARG A 155 2.60 -16.66 0.42
N LEU A 156 1.30 -16.37 0.54
CA LEU A 156 0.72 -15.14 0.01
C LEU A 156 1.29 -13.90 0.72
N GLY A 157 1.51 -13.99 2.03
CA GLY A 157 2.13 -12.94 2.84
C GLY A 157 3.59 -12.65 2.44
N HIS A 158 4.38 -13.67 2.06
CA HIS A 158 5.74 -13.47 1.56
C HIS A 158 5.79 -12.62 0.27
N ILE A 159 4.69 -12.54 -0.47
CA ILE A 159 4.56 -11.78 -1.72
C ILE A 159 3.80 -10.46 -1.49
N GLY A 160 3.31 -10.22 -0.28
CA GLY A 160 2.57 -9.02 0.09
C GLY A 160 1.10 -9.04 -0.33
N LEU A 161 0.53 -10.23 -0.60
CA LEU A 161 -0.90 -10.37 -0.87
C LEU A 161 -1.65 -10.56 0.44
N TYR A 162 -2.43 -9.53 0.81
CA TYR A 162 -3.26 -9.51 2.00
C TYR A 162 -4.74 -9.34 1.63
N ALA A 163 -5.62 -9.84 2.49
CA ALA A 163 -7.05 -9.60 2.34
C ALA A 163 -7.34 -8.11 2.55
N LEU A 164 -8.07 -7.50 1.61
CA LEU A 164 -8.60 -6.15 1.74
C LEU A 164 -10.10 -6.23 2.03
N PRO A 165 -10.62 -5.44 2.99
CA PRO A 165 -12.05 -5.32 3.19
C PRO A 165 -12.71 -4.78 1.92
N ILE A 166 -13.85 -5.37 1.54
CA ILE A 166 -14.61 -4.93 0.37
C ILE A 166 -15.20 -3.56 0.69
N THR A 167 -14.65 -2.49 0.10
CA THR A 167 -15.34 -1.21 0.02
C THR A 167 -16.47 -1.36 -1.00
N THR A 168 -17.67 -0.99 -0.61
CA THR A 168 -18.93 -1.18 -1.36
C THR A 168 -18.86 -0.69 -2.81
N LYS A 169 -19.44 -1.51 -3.68
CA LYS A 169 -19.84 -1.35 -5.09
C LYS A 169 -19.37 -0.06 -5.80
N ARG A 170 -18.56 -0.23 -6.84
CA ARG A 170 -18.47 0.76 -7.93
C ARG A 170 -19.81 0.75 -8.67
N THR A 171 -20.50 1.88 -8.69
CA THR A 171 -21.62 2.12 -9.60
C THR A 171 -21.11 2.16 -11.04
N PRO A 172 -21.88 1.64 -12.02
CA PRO A 172 -21.50 1.66 -13.42
C PRO A 172 -21.45 3.09 -13.94
N LEU A 173 -20.45 3.32 -14.77
CA LEU A 173 -20.07 4.60 -15.34
C LEU A 173 -20.88 4.84 -16.62
N ASN A 174 -22.08 5.39 -16.48
CA ASN A 174 -22.83 5.96 -17.60
C ASN A 174 -23.05 7.46 -17.32
N ASP A 175 -23.27 8.24 -18.38
CA ASP A 175 -23.28 9.72 -18.50
C ASP A 175 -24.26 10.47 -17.59
N ILE A 176 -24.17 10.25 -16.28
CA ILE A 176 -25.19 10.63 -15.32
C ILE A 176 -24.64 11.69 -14.37
N VAL A 177 -25.38 12.78 -14.21
CA VAL A 177 -25.08 13.78 -13.20
C VAL A 177 -25.41 13.20 -11.84
N THR A 178 -24.39 12.95 -11.02
CA THR A 178 -24.59 12.58 -9.60
C THR A 178 -24.47 13.84 -8.76
N VAL A 179 -25.55 14.25 -8.11
CA VAL A 179 -25.49 15.25 -7.04
C VAL A 179 -25.11 14.56 -5.75
N VAL A 180 -23.91 14.82 -5.25
CA VAL A 180 -23.45 14.29 -3.95
C VAL A 180 -23.69 15.37 -2.90
N GLN A 181 -24.46 15.02 -1.86
CA GLN A 181 -24.74 15.93 -0.76
C GLN A 181 -24.55 15.26 0.60
N ASP A 182 -23.69 15.83 1.42
CA ASP A 182 -23.51 15.45 2.82
C ASP A 182 -23.59 16.70 3.69
N GLY A 183 -24.76 16.92 4.30
CA GLY A 183 -25.08 17.89 5.37
C GLY A 183 -24.85 19.38 5.12
N SER A 184 -23.86 19.78 4.34
CA SER A 184 -23.42 21.16 4.11
C SER A 184 -22.70 21.37 2.77
N PHE A 185 -22.26 20.31 2.09
CA PHE A 185 -21.57 20.39 0.80
C PHE A 185 -22.49 19.99 -0.35
N ARG A 186 -22.56 20.81 -1.41
CA ARG A 186 -23.42 20.60 -2.57
C ARG A 186 -22.61 20.72 -3.85
N GLY A 187 -22.63 19.68 -4.68
CA GLY A 187 -21.98 19.73 -5.99
C GLY A 187 -22.53 18.66 -6.92
N GLY A 188 -22.73 19.03 -8.18
CA GLY A 188 -23.06 18.11 -9.28
C GLY A 188 -21.80 17.70 -10.03
N ILE A 189 -21.62 16.39 -10.21
CA ILE A 189 -20.54 15.83 -11.04
C ILE A 189 -21.17 15.38 -12.36
N ILE A 190 -20.69 15.92 -13.49
CA ILE A 190 -21.08 15.54 -14.85
C ILE A 190 -19.88 14.84 -15.51
N LEU A 191 -20.10 13.96 -16.49
CA LEU A 191 -18.99 13.36 -17.23
C LEU A 191 -18.14 14.47 -17.89
N GLY A 192 -16.92 14.67 -17.40
CA GLY A 192 -15.96 15.65 -17.93
C GLY A 192 -16.00 17.05 -17.30
N SER A 193 -16.95 17.35 -16.41
CA SER A 193 -17.01 18.64 -15.70
C SER A 193 -17.52 18.51 -14.26
N ARG A 194 -17.14 19.47 -13.42
CA ARG A 194 -17.59 19.57 -12.02
C ARG A 194 -18.14 20.96 -11.81
N THR A 195 -19.30 21.05 -11.17
CA THR A 195 -19.81 22.33 -10.67
C THR A 195 -19.10 22.70 -9.37
N ASP A 196 -18.98 24.00 -9.10
CA ASP A 196 -18.33 24.49 -7.88
C ASP A 196 -19.08 23.96 -6.65
N LEU A 197 -18.29 23.51 -5.67
CA LEU A 197 -18.85 22.96 -4.43
C LEU A 197 -19.42 24.09 -3.58
N HIS A 198 -20.74 24.18 -3.52
CA HIS A 198 -21.42 25.17 -2.69
C HIS A 198 -21.52 24.66 -1.24
N VAL A 199 -20.96 25.41 -0.30
CA VAL A 199 -21.01 25.10 1.13
C VAL A 199 -22.03 26.01 1.81
N GLN A 200 -23.12 25.44 2.32
CA GLN A 200 -24.15 26.20 3.01
C GLN A 200 -24.61 25.48 4.28
N SER A 201 -24.58 26.18 5.42
CA SER A 201 -24.92 25.65 6.75
C SER A 201 -26.43 25.59 7.04
N VAL A 202 -27.27 25.52 6.01
CA VAL A 202 -28.74 25.51 6.16
C VAL A 202 -29.28 24.09 5.98
N THR A 203 -30.18 23.67 6.87
CA THR A 203 -30.85 22.36 6.82
C THR A 203 -31.59 22.19 5.49
N MET A 204 -31.29 21.10 4.79
CA MET A 204 -31.86 20.87 3.47
C MET A 204 -33.37 20.61 3.54
N THR A 205 -34.14 21.49 2.91
CA THR A 205 -35.60 21.37 2.72
C THR A 205 -35.90 21.28 1.23
N GLY A 206 -37.01 20.67 0.81
CA GLY A 206 -37.33 20.51 -0.62
C GLY A 206 -37.36 21.83 -1.41
N HIS A 207 -37.78 22.94 -0.79
CA HIS A 207 -37.76 24.26 -1.43
C HIS A 207 -36.34 24.74 -1.72
N ILE A 208 -35.44 24.56 -0.74
CA ILE A 208 -34.01 24.90 -0.88
C ILE A 208 -33.35 23.98 -1.91
N TYR A 209 -33.78 22.72 -1.99
CA TYR A 209 -33.31 21.81 -3.02
C TYR A 209 -33.73 22.26 -4.42
N ARG A 210 -34.99 22.63 -4.62
CA ARG A 210 -35.48 23.16 -5.90
C ARG A 210 -34.71 24.42 -6.33
N ASP A 211 -34.70 25.46 -5.49
CA ASP A 211 -34.21 26.79 -5.88
C ASP A 211 -32.68 26.84 -6.04
N VAL A 212 -31.95 26.09 -5.20
CA VAL A 212 -30.48 26.17 -5.15
C VAL A 212 -29.83 25.05 -5.96
N ILE A 213 -30.45 23.86 -6.03
CA ILE A 213 -29.87 22.71 -6.73
C ILE A 213 -30.51 22.52 -8.09
N LEU A 214 -31.83 22.33 -8.16
CA LEU A 214 -32.48 22.01 -9.43
C LEU A 214 -32.44 23.18 -10.40
N GLU A 215 -32.93 24.36 -10.03
CA GLU A 215 -33.03 25.50 -10.95
C GLU A 215 -31.65 25.99 -11.40
N GLN A 216 -30.73 26.18 -10.46
CA GLN A 216 -29.41 26.74 -10.76
C GLN A 216 -28.45 25.76 -11.44
N HIS A 217 -28.58 24.46 -11.21
CA HIS A 217 -27.65 23.49 -11.76
C HIS A 217 -28.35 22.63 -12.79
N VAL A 218 -29.37 21.88 -12.40
CA VAL A 218 -30.00 20.87 -13.25
C VAL A 218 -30.74 21.47 -14.45
N CYS A 219 -31.55 22.51 -14.24
CA CYS A 219 -32.36 23.15 -15.29
C CYS A 219 -31.48 23.96 -16.25
N LEU A 220 -30.47 24.67 -15.75
CA LEU A 220 -29.49 25.36 -16.60
C LEU A 220 -28.74 24.37 -17.53
N PHE A 221 -28.34 23.19 -17.02
CA PHE A 221 -27.65 22.20 -17.84
C PHE A 221 -28.58 21.49 -18.82
N ARG A 222 -29.87 21.30 -18.50
CA ARG A 222 -30.86 20.77 -19.44
C ARG A 222 -30.96 21.61 -20.71
N GLY A 223 -30.95 22.93 -20.60
CA GLY A 223 -30.96 23.84 -21.76
C GLY A 223 -29.74 23.70 -22.68
N VAL A 224 -28.60 23.22 -22.14
CA VAL A 224 -27.35 23.03 -22.89
C VAL A 224 -27.21 21.61 -23.46
N MET A 225 -27.68 20.59 -22.73
CA MET A 225 -27.51 19.18 -23.08
C MET A 225 -28.68 18.58 -23.89
N GLY A 226 -29.86 19.20 -23.83
CA GLY A 226 -31.03 18.76 -24.58
C GLY A 226 -31.81 17.60 -23.94
N ALA A 227 -32.72 16.99 -24.71
CA ALA A 227 -33.76 16.09 -24.22
C ALA A 227 -33.26 14.75 -23.63
N GLU A 228 -32.03 14.33 -23.95
CA GLU A 228 -31.43 13.07 -23.47
C GLU A 228 -30.82 13.17 -22.07
N PHE A 229 -30.94 14.32 -21.41
CA PHE A 229 -30.41 14.54 -20.08
C PHE A 229 -31.10 13.67 -19.01
N LEU A 230 -30.31 12.83 -18.33
CA LEU A 230 -30.76 11.99 -17.21
C LEU A 230 -30.24 12.51 -15.88
N PHE A 231 -31.14 12.70 -14.92
CA PHE A 231 -30.84 13.24 -13.60
C PHE A 231 -30.83 12.14 -12.53
N MET A 232 -29.78 12.12 -11.69
CA MET A 232 -29.70 11.28 -10.50
C MET A 232 -29.38 12.08 -9.24
N ASP A 233 -30.10 11.73 -8.18
CA ASP A 233 -29.90 12.22 -6.83
C ASP A 233 -30.11 11.09 -5.80
N ASP A 234 -29.88 11.38 -4.53
CA ASP A 234 -30.15 10.42 -3.46
C ASP A 234 -31.66 10.39 -3.09
N ASN A 235 -32.09 9.33 -2.40
CA ASN A 235 -33.47 9.14 -1.98
C ASN A 235 -33.83 9.90 -0.68
N ALA A 236 -33.14 10.99 -0.35
CA ALA A 236 -33.45 11.77 0.84
C ALA A 236 -34.83 12.45 0.73
N ARG A 237 -35.50 12.60 1.88
CA ARG A 237 -36.84 13.20 1.97
C ARG A 237 -37.00 14.54 1.25
N PRO A 238 -36.03 15.49 1.29
CA PRO A 238 -36.14 16.75 0.55
C PRO A 238 -36.16 16.58 -0.96
N HIS A 239 -35.50 15.55 -1.49
CA HIS A 239 -35.41 15.28 -2.93
C HIS A 239 -36.66 14.56 -3.47
N ARG A 240 -37.42 13.92 -2.59
CA ARG A 240 -38.68 13.22 -2.90
C ARG A 240 -39.90 14.05 -2.48
N ALA A 241 -39.74 15.36 -2.34
CA ALA A 241 -40.84 16.27 -2.01
C ALA A 241 -41.63 16.62 -3.28
N ASN A 242 -42.96 16.76 -3.18
CA ASN A 242 -43.82 17.04 -4.34
C ASN A 242 -43.37 18.24 -5.19
N ILE A 243 -42.85 19.29 -4.55
CA ILE A 243 -42.33 20.50 -5.21
C ILE A 243 -41.09 20.25 -6.08
N VAL A 244 -40.35 19.18 -5.80
CA VAL A 244 -39.18 18.74 -6.58
C VAL A 244 -39.64 17.95 -7.80
N ASP A 245 -40.58 17.03 -7.61
CA ASP A 245 -41.14 16.24 -8.70
C ASP A 245 -41.92 17.13 -9.69
N GLU A 246 -42.66 18.13 -9.20
CA GLU A 246 -43.36 19.13 -10.03
C GLU A 246 -42.38 19.93 -10.89
N CYS A 247 -41.24 20.34 -10.33
CA CYS A 247 -40.19 21.08 -11.04
C CYS A 247 -39.49 20.22 -12.11
N LEU A 248 -39.22 18.94 -11.83
CA LEU A 248 -38.64 18.03 -12.81
C LEU A 248 -39.60 17.75 -13.97
N GLN A 249 -40.91 17.64 -13.69
CA GLN A 249 -41.94 17.45 -14.70
C GLN A 249 -42.14 18.69 -15.58
N SER A 250 -42.10 19.91 -15.01
CA SER A 250 -42.23 21.14 -15.80
C SER A 250 -41.07 21.34 -16.78
N GLU A 251 -39.89 20.81 -16.45
CA GLU A 251 -38.66 20.91 -17.26
C GLU A 251 -38.41 19.68 -18.15
N ASP A 252 -39.35 18.71 -18.18
CA ASP A 252 -39.27 17.46 -18.94
C ASP A 252 -38.01 16.63 -18.63
N ILE A 253 -37.57 16.64 -17.36
CA ILE A 253 -36.34 15.97 -16.92
C ILE A 253 -36.68 14.58 -16.39
N THR A 254 -36.11 13.55 -17.03
CA THR A 254 -36.23 12.17 -16.57
C THR A 254 -35.29 11.92 -15.40
N ARG A 255 -35.87 11.68 -14.22
CA ARG A 255 -35.16 11.21 -13.03
C ARG A 255 -34.93 9.70 -13.13
N MET A 256 -33.72 9.26 -12.81
CA MET A 256 -33.36 7.84 -12.73
C MET A 256 -33.40 7.41 -11.25
N ASP A 257 -34.27 6.45 -10.92
CA ASP A 257 -34.46 5.90 -9.57
C ASP A 257 -33.44 4.80 -9.18
#